data_AF-A0A2G6P1Z9-F1
#
_entry.id   AF-A0A2G6P1Z9-F1
#
_cell.length_a   1.000
_cell.length_b   1.000
_cell.length_c   1.000
_cell.angle_alpha   90.00
_cell.angle_beta   90.00
_cell.angle_gamma   90.00
#
_symmetry.space_group_name_H-M   'P 1'
#
loop_
_entity.id
_entity.type
_entity.pdbx_description
1 polymer ?
#
loop_
_entity_poly.entity_id
_entity_poly.type
_entity_poly.pdbx_seq_one_letter_code
_entity_poly.pdbx_strand_id
1 'polypeptide(L)' 'MENGYKILWTDNALYELKETYLYLELNWTDKVLNRLSVELDKTLKLLSQNPQLFQISEYK' A
#
# COMPACT_ATOMS: atom_id res chain seq x y z
N MET A 1 7.61 1.47 -22.41
CA MET A 1 8.83 1.68 -21.60
C MET A 1 8.52 1.16 -20.21
N GLU A 2 8.87 -0.09 -19.96
CA GLU A 2 8.47 -0.91 -18.80
C GLU A 2 9.52 -0.85 -17.68
N ASN A 3 10.04 0.35 -17.35
CA ASN A 3 11.25 0.45 -16.53
C ASN A 3 10.96 0.70 -15.04
N GLY A 4 10.06 -0.09 -14.46
CA GLY A 4 9.74 -0.06 -13.02
C GLY A 4 10.07 -1.37 -12.32
N TYR A 5 10.32 -1.33 -11.02
CA TYR A 5 10.47 -2.49 -10.17
C TYR A 5 9.11 -3.15 -9.94
N LYS A 6 9.10 -4.49 -9.96
CA LYS A 6 7.91 -5.28 -9.61
C LYS A 6 7.70 -5.24 -8.09
N ILE A 7 6.51 -4.79 -7.67
CA ILE A 7 6.09 -4.90 -6.27
C ILE A 7 5.71 -6.35 -5.98
N LEU A 8 6.27 -6.90 -4.90
CA LEU A 8 5.91 -8.20 -4.35
C LEU A 8 5.37 -7.99 -2.94
N TRP A 9 4.30 -8.69 -2.62
CA TRP A 9 3.67 -8.65 -1.31
C TRP A 9 3.97 -9.94 -0.56
N THR A 10 4.22 -9.82 0.74
CA THR A 10 4.25 -10.98 1.63
C THR A 10 2.82 -11.37 2.01
N ASP A 11 2.61 -12.63 2.40
CA ASP A 11 1.31 -13.08 2.88
C ASP A 11 0.83 -12.27 4.09
N ASN A 12 1.76 -11.87 4.97
CA ASN A 12 1.46 -11.02 6.13
C ASN A 12 0.95 -9.64 5.70
N ALA A 13 1.60 -9.01 4.72
CA ALA A 13 1.17 -7.69 4.25
C ALA A 13 -0.20 -7.74 3.56
N LEU A 14 -0.51 -8.83 2.83
CA LEU A 14 -1.84 -9.04 2.26
C LEU A 14 -2.89 -9.28 3.35
N TYR A 15 -2.55 -10.04 4.39
CA TYR A 15 -3.41 -10.27 5.55
C TYR A 15 -3.72 -8.96 6.29
N GLU A 16 -2.70 -8.17 6.61
CA GLU A 16 -2.86 -6.87 7.27
C GLU A 16 -3.70 -5.90 6.43
N LEU A 17 -3.49 -5.88 5.12
CA LEU A 17 -4.31 -5.07 4.21
C LEU A 17 -5.78 -5.49 4.26
N LYS A 18 -6.06 -6.80 4.22
CA LYS A 18 -7.43 -7.33 4.33
C LYS A 18 -8.08 -6.93 5.65
N GLU A 19 -7.40 -7.13 6.78
CA GLU A 19 -7.94 -6.76 8.10
C GLU A 19 -8.18 -5.24 8.20
N THR A 20 -7.32 -4.44 7.58
CA THR A 20 -7.50 -2.98 7.51
C THR A 20 -8.76 -2.62 6.73
N TYR A 21 -9.00 -3.22 5.56
CA TYR A 21 -10.22 -2.98 4.79
C TYR A 21 -11.47 -3.46 5.53
N LEU A 22 -11.42 -4.63 6.19
CA LEU A 22 -12.53 -5.14 7.00
C LEU A 22 -12.90 -4.16 8.12
N TYR A 23 -11.90 -3.60 8.82
CA TYR A 23 -12.14 -2.57 9.82
C TYR A 23 -12.77 -1.32 9.21
N LEU A 24 -12.29 -0.86 8.06
CA LEU A 24 -12.85 0.32 7.41
C LEU A 24 -14.28 0.10 6.92
N GLU A 25 -14.60 -1.05 6.34
CA GLU A 25 -15.94 -1.43 5.91
C GLU A 25 -16.96 -1.42 7.05
N LEU A 26 -16.55 -1.90 8.24
CA LEU A 26 -17.42 -1.98 9.40
C LEU A 26 -17.64 -0.64 10.10
N ASN A 27 -16.72 0.31 9.95
CA ASN A 27 -16.69 1.54 10.76
C ASN A 27 -16.82 2.84 9.95
N TRP A 28 -16.65 2.80 8.63
CA TRP A 28 -16.57 3.98 7.77
C TRP A 28 -17.36 3.81 6.47
N THR A 29 -17.49 4.92 5.73
CA THR A 29 -18.15 4.94 4.43
C THR A 29 -17.21 4.50 3.30
N ASP A 30 -17.78 4.02 2.19
CA ASP A 30 -17.05 3.65 0.97
C ASP A 30 -16.09 4.74 0.45
N LYS A 31 -16.38 6.02 0.77
CA LYS A 31 -15.48 7.13 0.42
C LYS A 31 -14.10 6.98 1.06
N VAL A 32 -14.04 6.47 2.29
CA VAL A 32 -12.78 6.25 3.01
C VAL A 32 -12.01 5.08 2.41
N LEU A 33 -12.70 3.99 2.07
CA LEU A 33 -12.11 2.82 1.41
C LEU A 33 -11.48 3.20 0.08
N ASN A 34 -12.24 3.91 -0.76
CA ASN A 34 -11.75 4.40 -2.06
C ASN A 34 -10.54 5.33 -1.91
N ARG A 35 -10.55 6.20 -0.89
CA ARG A 35 -9.40 7.07 -0.62
C ARG A 35 -8.16 6.26 -0.25
N LEU A 36 -8.29 5.24 0.60
CA LEU A 36 -7.18 4.36 0.95
C LEU A 36 -6.63 3.65 -0.30
N SER A 37 -7.50 3.10 -1.15
CA SER A 37 -7.07 2.44 -2.39
C SER A 37 -6.28 3.37 -3.31
N VAL A 38 -6.75 4.61 -3.47
CA VAL A 38 -6.09 5.63 -4.31
C VAL A 38 -4.72 6.04 -3.75
N GLU A 39 -4.62 6.29 -2.44
CA GLU A 39 -3.34 6.67 -1.82
C GLU A 39 -2.34 5.51 -1.78
N LEU A 40 -2.82 4.27 -1.61
CA LEU A 40 -1.98 3.08 -1.70
C LEU A 40 -1.42 2.92 -3.12
N ASP A 41 -2.26 2.99 -4.16
CA ASP A 41 -1.82 2.89 -5.56
C ASP A 41 -0.79 3.97 -5.93
N LYS A 42 -1.00 5.22 -5.48
CA LYS A 42 -0.01 6.29 -5.67
C LYS A 42 1.33 5.95 -5.03
N THR A 43 1.31 5.46 -3.79
CA THR A 43 2.52 5.07 -3.06
C THR A 43 3.25 3.93 -3.76
N LEU A 44 2.53 2.91 -4.22
CA LEU A 44 3.09 1.77 -4.95
C LEU A 44 3.69 2.18 -6.28
N LYS A 45 3.05 3.10 -7.02
CA LYS A 45 3.60 3.66 -8.26
C LYS A 45 4.92 4.37 -8.00
N LEU A 46 4.99 5.20 -6.97
CA LEU A 46 6.23 5.88 -6.57
C LEU A 46 7.33 4.87 -6.19
N LEU A 47 7.01 3.85 -5.39
CA LEU A 47 7.95 2.79 -5.02
C LEU A 47 8.45 1.98 -6.23
N SER A 48 7.54 1.66 -7.17
CA SER A 48 7.91 0.93 -8.38
C SER A 48 8.87 1.72 -9.27
N GLN A 49 8.83 3.05 -9.23
CA GLN A 49 9.72 3.91 -10.01
C GLN A 49 11.03 4.21 -9.26
N ASN A 50 10.97 4.37 -7.93
CA ASN A 50 12.12 4.66 -7.09
C ASN A 50 12.02 3.92 -5.73
N PRO A 51 12.63 2.73 -5.59
CA PRO A 51 12.57 1.96 -4.34
C PRO A 51 13.27 2.62 -3.14
N GLN A 52 14.17 3.58 -3.38
CA GLN A 52 14.90 4.31 -2.33
C GLN A 52 14.24 5.66 -1.98
N LEU A 53 13.02 5.90 -2.47
CA LEU A 53 12.31 7.17 -2.26
C LEU A 53 12.01 7.44 -0.78
N PHE A 54 11.71 6.40 -0.01
CA PHE A 54 11.39 6.52 1.41
C PHE A 54 12.62 6.19 2.26
N GLN A 55 12.75 6.87 3.40
CA GLN A 55 13.85 6.65 4.33
C GLN A 55 13.85 5.22 4.87
N ILE A 56 15.05 4.67 5.04
CA ILE A 56 15.23 3.38 5.71
C ILE A 56 14.82 3.55 7.17
N SER A 57 13.99 2.63 7.69
CA SER A 57 13.65 2.60 9.11
C SER A 57 14.86 2.13 9.92
N GLU A 58 15.23 2.85 10.98
CA GLU A 58 16.31 2.47 11.89
C GLU A 58 15.91 1.35 12.88
N TYR A 59 14.61 0.99 12.91
CA TYR A 59 14.12 -0.11 13.73
C TYR A 59 14.60 -1.46 13.16
N LYS A 60 15.48 -2.12 13.90
CA LYS A 60 15.88 -3.52 13.70
C LYS A 60 15.04 -4.45 14.57
#